data_AF-A0A7J3WEV2-F1
#
_entry.id   AF-A0A7J3WEV2-F1
#
_cell.length_a   1.000
_cell.length_b   1.000
_cell.length_c   1.000
_cell.angle_alpha   90.00
_cell.angle_beta   90.00
_cell.angle_gamma   90.00
#
_symmetry.space_group_name_H-M   'P 1'
#
loop_
_entity.id
_entity.type
_entity.pdbx_description
1 polymer ?
#
loop_
_entity_poly.entity_id
_entity_poly.type
_entity_poly.pdbx_seq_one_letter_code
_entity_poly.pdbx_strand_id
1 'polypeptide(L)'
;MAEYAERTRLSRLFVREASVEVGGALFKLRRMTLKEELEWMATRDRILGDGACSREEKIVQIWSELLRRVVVEPRLENPVEELPATVIALLVSEIEKLHLWDLPFPRSPQVSR
;
A
#
# COMPACT_ATOMS: atom_id res chain seq x y z
N MET A 1 -8.18 19.82 6.20
CA MET A 1 -7.09 20.48 6.95
C MET A 1 -6.74 19.75 8.25
N ALA A 2 -7.70 19.51 9.15
CA ALA A 2 -7.43 18.80 10.42
C ALA A 2 -6.92 17.35 10.24
N GLU A 3 -7.48 16.60 9.31
CA GLU A 3 -7.09 15.20 9.04
C GLU A 3 -5.65 15.07 8.49
N TYR A 4 -5.24 15.98 7.59
CA TYR A 4 -3.88 16.02 7.07
C TYR A 4 -2.87 16.37 8.17
N ALA A 5 -3.18 17.36 8.99
CA ALA A 5 -2.34 17.73 10.13
C ALA A 5 -2.17 16.56 11.10
N GLU A 6 -3.24 15.79 11.36
CA GLU A 6 -3.17 14.59 12.21
C GLU A 6 -2.30 13.49 11.60
N ARG A 7 -2.40 13.26 10.28
CA ARG A 7 -1.65 12.24 9.53
C ARG A 7 -0.18 12.57 9.33
N THR A 8 0.15 13.86 9.26
CA THR A 8 1.52 14.38 9.14
C THR A 8 2.13 14.77 10.48
N ARG A 9 1.44 14.50 11.60
CA ARG A 9 2.06 14.59 12.93
C ARG A 9 3.29 13.69 12.96
N LEU A 10 4.38 14.19 13.55
CA LEU A 10 5.64 13.46 13.72
C LEU A 10 5.41 12.03 14.24
N SER A 11 4.48 11.85 15.19
CA SER A 11 4.14 10.55 15.75
C SER A 11 3.64 9.53 14.71
N ARG A 12 2.96 9.96 13.64
CA ARG A 12 2.50 9.07 12.56
C ARG A 12 3.56 8.85 11.48
N LEU A 13 4.44 9.81 11.25
CA LEU A 13 5.54 9.67 10.27
C LEU A 13 6.51 8.53 10.62
N PHE A 14 6.63 8.19 11.91
CA PHE A 14 7.50 7.12 12.41
C PHE A 14 6.78 5.80 12.68
N VAL A 15 5.47 5.70 12.39
CA VAL A 15 4.77 4.42 12.48
C VAL A 15 5.32 3.47 11.43
N ARG A 16 5.78 2.30 11.89
CA ARG A 16 6.37 1.25 11.05
C ARG A 16 5.49 0.02 10.95
N GLU A 17 4.48 -0.10 11.79
CA GLU A 17 3.63 -1.27 11.87
C GLU A 17 2.18 -0.85 12.12
N ALA A 18 1.24 -1.63 11.59
CA ALA A 18 -0.18 -1.49 11.85
C ALA A 18 -0.79 -2.86 12.12
N SER A 19 -1.82 -2.91 12.96
CA SER A 19 -2.62 -4.10 13.19
C SER A 19 -4.06 -3.81 12.76
N VAL A 20 -4.61 -4.65 11.90
CA VAL A 20 -5.92 -4.46 11.27
C VAL A 20 -6.73 -5.72 11.46
N GLU A 21 -7.86 -5.63 12.16
CA GLU A 21 -8.79 -6.75 12.29
C GLU A 21 -9.85 -6.66 11.18
N VAL A 22 -9.89 -7.66 10.30
CA VAL A 22 -10.79 -7.68 9.15
C VAL A 22 -11.13 -9.13 8.77
N GLY A 23 -12.40 -9.40 8.44
CA GLY A 23 -12.84 -10.74 8.07
C GLY A 23 -12.67 -11.79 9.17
N GLY A 24 -12.64 -11.38 10.45
CA GLY A 24 -12.44 -12.28 11.59
C GLY A 24 -10.99 -12.71 11.82
N ALA A 25 -10.03 -12.10 11.13
CA ALA A 25 -8.60 -12.32 11.33
C ALA A 25 -7.86 -11.01 11.64
N LEU A 26 -6.82 -11.12 12.47
CA LEU A 26 -5.93 -10.00 12.78
C LEU A 26 -4.73 -10.02 11.83
N PHE A 27 -4.59 -8.96 11.04
CA PHE A 27 -3.47 -8.76 10.13
C PHE A 27 -2.44 -7.81 10.74
N LYS A 28 -1.18 -8.21 10.73
CA LYS A 28 -0.05 -7.33 11.04
C LYS A 28 0.60 -6.87 9.74
N LEU A 29 0.65 -5.55 9.57
CA LEU A 29 1.25 -4.88 8.41
C LEU A 29 2.55 -4.22 8.84
N ARG A 30 3.56 -4.26 7.98
CA ARG A 30 4.79 -3.48 8.14
C ARG A 30 4.89 -2.40 7.07
N ARG A 31 5.48 -1.28 7.44
CA ARG A 31 5.89 -0.27 6.48
C ARG A 31 7.13 -0.76 5.75
N MET A 32 7.12 -0.65 4.43
CA MET A 32 8.28 -0.86 3.60
C MET A 32 9.34 0.20 3.88
N THR A 33 10.60 -0.18 3.75
CA THR A 33 11.70 0.77 3.67
C THR A 33 11.64 1.54 2.35
N LEU A 34 12.28 2.70 2.26
CA LEU A 34 12.33 3.48 1.02
C LEU A 34 12.86 2.65 -0.17
N LYS A 35 13.85 1.79 0.06
CA LYS A 35 14.38 0.88 -0.96
C LYS A 35 13.31 -0.08 -1.47
N GLU A 36 12.61 -0.74 -0.55
CA GLU A 36 11.54 -1.69 -0.90
C GLU A 36 10.37 -1.00 -1.61
N GLU A 37 10.01 0.22 -1.20
CA GLU A 37 9.00 1.03 -1.88
C GLU A 37 9.40 1.32 -3.34
N LEU A 38 10.65 1.75 -3.58
CA LEU A 38 11.14 2.00 -4.93
C LEU A 38 11.16 0.72 -5.79
N GLU A 39 11.56 -0.41 -5.21
CA GLU A 39 11.53 -1.71 -5.89
C GLU A 39 10.10 -2.16 -6.22
N TRP A 40 9.15 -1.90 -5.33
CA TRP A 40 7.73 -2.16 -5.56
C TRP A 40 7.17 -1.25 -6.67
N MET A 41 7.50 0.04 -6.66
CA MET A 41 7.07 0.97 -7.72
C MET A 41 7.61 0.55 -9.09
N ALA A 42 8.88 0.18 -9.18
CA ALA A 42 9.46 -0.35 -10.42
C ALA A 42 8.75 -1.64 -10.89
N THR A 43 8.40 -2.52 -9.95
CA THR A 43 7.64 -3.75 -10.24
C THR A 43 6.23 -3.42 -10.75
N ARG A 44 5.53 -2.50 -10.10
CA ARG A 44 4.21 -2.03 -10.51
C ARG A 44 4.26 -1.44 -11.92
N ASP A 45 5.22 -0.57 -12.19
CA ASP A 45 5.34 0.10 -13.50
C ASP A 45 5.66 -0.91 -14.61
N ARG A 46 6.46 -1.94 -14.32
CA ARG A 46 6.70 -3.08 -15.23
C ARG A 46 5.41 -3.84 -15.53
N ILE A 47 4.59 -4.16 -14.53
CA ILE A 47 3.30 -4.85 -14.72
C ILE A 47 2.34 -3.98 -15.54
N LEU A 48 2.27 -2.68 -15.25
CA LEU A 48 1.43 -1.75 -15.98
C LEU A 48 1.84 -1.64 -17.46
N GLY A 49 3.14 -1.66 -17.74
CA GLY A 49 3.71 -1.62 -19.09
C GLY A 49 3.58 -2.91 -19.90
N ASP A 50 3.19 -4.03 -19.29
CA ASP A 50 3.04 -5.31 -19.97
C ASP A 50 1.81 -5.31 -20.89
N GLY A 51 2.01 -5.36 -22.22
CA GLY A 51 0.92 -5.37 -23.19
C GLY A 51 0.15 -6.69 -23.27
N ALA A 52 0.65 -7.78 -22.68
CA ALA A 52 0.06 -9.11 -22.79
C ALA A 52 -1.06 -9.37 -21.76
N CYS A 53 -1.08 -8.63 -20.65
CA CYS A 53 -2.06 -8.80 -19.58
C CYS A 53 -3.25 -7.82 -19.73
N SER A 54 -4.45 -8.28 -19.40
CA SER A 54 -5.63 -7.44 -19.22
C SER A 54 -5.45 -6.48 -18.03
N ARG A 55 -6.32 -5.46 -17.95
CA ARG A 55 -6.28 -4.49 -16.86
C ARG A 55 -6.54 -5.14 -15.51
N GLU A 56 -7.49 -6.06 -15.46
CA GLU A 56 -7.90 -6.79 -14.26
C GLU A 56 -6.75 -7.68 -13.76
N GLU A 57 -6.11 -8.43 -14.66
CA GLU A 57 -4.95 -9.26 -14.32
C GLU A 57 -3.79 -8.44 -13.76
N LYS A 58 -3.53 -7.25 -14.34
CA LYS A 58 -2.51 -6.33 -13.82
C LYS A 58 -2.82 -5.88 -12.39
N ILE A 59 -4.08 -5.51 -12.12
CA ILE A 59 -4.50 -5.09 -10.77
C ILE A 59 -4.30 -6.23 -9.78
N VAL A 60 -4.73 -7.44 -10.13
CA VAL A 60 -4.58 -8.64 -9.30
C VAL A 60 -3.10 -8.92 -9.01
N GLN A 61 -2.23 -8.85 -10.02
CA GLN A 61 -0.79 -9.03 -9.83
C GLN A 61 -0.18 -7.97 -8.91
N ILE A 62 -0.52 -6.69 -9.12
CA ILE A 62 -0.02 -5.57 -8.31
C ILE A 62 -0.43 -5.74 -6.84
N TRP A 63 -1.71 -6.06 -6.58
CA TRP A 63 -2.22 -6.25 -5.23
C TRP A 63 -1.64 -7.48 -4.55
N SER A 64 -1.55 -8.60 -5.27
CA SER A 64 -0.95 -9.83 -4.75
C SER A 64 0.50 -9.60 -4.31
N GLU A 65 1.30 -8.94 -5.16
CA GLU A 65 2.69 -8.62 -4.86
C GLU A 65 2.82 -7.62 -3.69
N LEU A 66 1.97 -6.59 -3.63
CA LEU A 66 1.96 -5.62 -2.52
C LEU A 66 1.65 -6.30 -1.19
N LEU A 67 0.59 -7.11 -1.14
CA LEU A 67 0.14 -7.77 0.08
C LEU A 67 1.19 -8.77 0.59
N ARG A 68 1.83 -9.54 -0.29
CA ARG A 68 2.91 -10.46 0.10
C ARG A 68 4.10 -9.75 0.76
N ARG A 69 4.41 -8.52 0.34
CA ARG A 69 5.54 -7.74 0.88
C ARG A 69 5.23 -7.12 2.24
N VAL A 70 3.98 -6.68 2.42
CA VAL A 70 3.57 -5.81 3.53
C VAL A 70 2.90 -6.59 4.66
N VAL A 71 2.13 -7.62 4.36
CA VAL A 71 1.46 -8.45 5.38
C VAL A 71 2.49 -9.40 6.00
N VAL A 72 2.71 -9.24 7.31
CA VAL A 72 3.66 -10.06 8.08
C VAL A 72 2.97 -11.29 8.67
N GLU A 73 1.77 -11.10 9.21
CA GLU A 73 0.94 -12.15 9.81
C GLU A 73 -0.54 -11.91 9.49
N PRO A 74 -1.31 -12.95 9.12
CA PRO A 74 -0.83 -14.25 8.66
C PRO A 74 -0.01 -14.09 7.37
N ARG A 75 0.96 -14.99 7.14
CA ARG A 75 1.67 -15.04 5.86
C ARG A 75 0.72 -15.57 4.80
N LEU A 76 0.61 -14.82 3.70
CA LEU A 76 -0.25 -15.13 2.57
C LEU A 76 0.63 -15.64 1.42
N GLU A 77 0.32 -16.81 0.88
CA GLU A 77 1.04 -17.37 -0.27
C GLU A 77 0.46 -16.82 -1.57
N ASN A 78 -0.87 -16.71 -1.67
CA ASN A 78 -1.59 -16.08 -2.76
C ASN A 78 -2.73 -15.20 -2.23
N PRO A 79 -2.43 -13.95 -1.80
CA PRO A 79 -3.38 -13.06 -1.13
C PRO A 79 -4.71 -12.86 -1.86
N VAL A 80 -4.67 -12.82 -3.19
CA VAL A 80 -5.83 -12.55 -4.06
C VAL A 80 -6.75 -13.76 -4.25
N GLU A 81 -6.24 -14.98 -4.01
CA GLU A 81 -7.03 -16.22 -4.02
C GLU A 81 -7.51 -16.60 -2.61
N GLU A 82 -6.70 -16.29 -1.59
CA GLU A 82 -6.99 -16.64 -0.19
C GLU A 82 -8.00 -15.69 0.48
N LEU A 83 -8.09 -14.43 0.02
CA LEU A 83 -8.87 -13.40 0.70
C LEU A 83 -10.05 -12.90 -0.14
N PRO A 84 -11.20 -12.60 0.50
CA PRO A 84 -12.28 -11.90 -0.17
C PRO A 84 -11.85 -10.51 -0.67
N ALA A 85 -12.39 -10.07 -1.81
CA ALA A 85 -12.08 -8.77 -2.41
C ALA A 85 -12.29 -7.58 -1.46
N THR A 86 -13.29 -7.65 -0.56
CA THR A 86 -13.54 -6.63 0.45
C THR A 86 -12.42 -6.53 1.50
N VAL A 87 -11.86 -7.68 1.90
CA VAL A 87 -10.71 -7.74 2.81
C VAL A 87 -9.47 -7.15 2.14
N ILE A 88 -9.22 -7.50 0.88
CA ILE A 88 -8.12 -6.96 0.08
C ILE A 88 -8.21 -5.44 -0.02
N ALA A 89 -9.39 -4.90 -0.35
CA ALA A 89 -9.57 -3.46 -0.48
C ALA A 89 -9.29 -2.72 0.85
N LEU A 90 -9.71 -3.28 1.98
CA LEU A 90 -9.44 -2.70 3.30
C LEU A 90 -7.96 -2.75 3.66
N LEU A 91 -7.29 -3.88 3.42
CA LEU A 91 -5.86 -4.00 3.63
C LEU A 91 -5.08 -3.02 2.77
N VAL A 92 -5.41 -2.90 1.47
CA VAL A 92 -4.76 -1.93 0.57
C VAL A 92 -4.94 -0.50 1.08
N SER A 93 -6.14 -0.13 1.55
CA SER A 93 -6.37 1.20 2.13
C SER A 93 -5.51 1.46 3.38
N GLU A 94 -5.37 0.48 4.27
CA GLU A 94 -4.50 0.62 5.44
C GLU A 94 -3.01 0.67 5.06
N ILE A 95 -2.61 -0.03 4.00
CA ILE A 95 -1.25 0.03 3.45
C ILE A 95 -0.96 1.42 2.89
N GLU A 96 -1.87 2.00 2.10
CA GLU A 96 -1.73 3.36 1.57
C GLU A 96 -1.55 4.37 2.70
N LYS A 97 -2.33 4.24 3.78
CA LYS A 97 -2.21 5.09 4.97
C LYS A 97 -0.89 4.91 5.69
N LEU A 98 -0.42 3.67 5.86
CA LEU A 98 0.83 3.34 6.53
C LEU A 98 2.05 3.89 5.78
N HIS A 99 2.00 3.88 4.45
CA HIS A 99 3.07 4.38 3.58
C HIS A 99 2.91 5.85 3.20
N LEU A 100 1.79 6.48 3.59
CA LEU A 100 1.46 7.88 3.31
C LEU A 100 1.35 8.19 1.80
N TRP A 101 0.98 7.19 1.00
CA TRP A 101 0.87 7.33 -0.46
C TRP A 101 -0.36 8.11 -0.91
N ASP A 102 -1.38 8.16 -0.06
CA ASP A 102 -2.62 8.90 -0.25
C ASP A 102 -2.54 10.35 0.28
N LEU A 103 -1.37 10.79 0.76
CA LEU A 103 -1.19 12.20 1.12
C LEU A 103 -1.19 13.07 -0.15
N PRO A 104 -2.07 14.07 -0.24
CA PRO A 104 -1.95 15.08 -1.29
C PRO A 104 -0.72 15.92 -0.96
N PHE A 105 0.40 15.70 -1.63
CA PHE A 105 1.51 16.63 -1.56
C PHE A 105 1.03 17.96 -2.15
N PRO A 106 0.93 19.04 -1.36
CA PRO A 106 0.66 20.34 -1.95
C PRO A 106 1.80 20.60 -2.93
N ARG A 107 1.47 20.82 -4.21
CA ARG A 107 2.46 21.25 -5.19
C ARG A 107 3.19 22.43 -4.57
N SER A 108 4.46 22.25 -4.23
CA SER A 108 5.30 23.35 -3.75
C SER A 108 5.08 24.52 -4.70
N PRO A 109 4.80 25.74 -4.21
CA PRO A 109 4.66 26.89 -5.08
C PRO A 109 5.94 26.94 -5.90
N GLN A 110 5.82 26.68 -7.21
CA GLN A 110 6.92 26.87 -8.12
C GLN A 110 7.19 28.37 -8.08
N VAL A 111 8.23 28.75 -7.36
CA VAL A 111 8.76 30.10 -7.43
C VAL A 111 9.37 30.20 -8.82
N SER A 112 8.55 30.62 -9.79
CA SER A 112 9.03 31.02 -11.10
C SER A 112 10.05 32.12 -10.87
N ARG A 113 11.32 31.82 -11.13
CA ARG A 113 12.37 32.82 -11.33
C ARG A 113 12.45 33.15 -12.80
#